data_AF-A0A2Z6N216-F1
#
_entry.id   AF-A0A2Z6N216-F1
#
_cell.length_a   1.000
_cell.length_b   1.000
_cell.length_c   1.000
_cell.angle_alpha   90.00
_cell.angle_beta   90.00
_cell.angle_gamma   90.00
#
_symmetry.space_group_name_H-M   'P 1'
#
loop_
_entity.id
_entity.type
_entity.pdbx_description
1 polymer ?
#
loop_
_entity_poly.entity_id
_entity_poly.type
_entity_poly.pdbx_seq_one_letter_code
_entity_poly.pdbx_strand_id
1 'polypeptide(L)'
;MGNVFVKKPKGNVDRAILALKTQRRKLAKYKKKLDAAIEAEKQAARDLIREKKKDRALLALKKKKETRRIVEAWLVNVEQQLADIELASKQKAVFESLKAGNDAMKAIQSEINIEVVQKLMDETAEAKAYQDEIHAILGEIDEKLDLPDVPTKAPVISDADAEVPIKTKVMEEGTIRSLNNIVNA
;
A
#
# COMPACT_ATOMS: atom_id res chain seq x y z
N MET A 1 -47.55 0.25 21.83
CA MET A 1 -46.42 1.20 21.77
C MET A 1 -45.17 0.40 22.12
N GLY A 2 -44.31 -0.03 21.19
CA GLY A 2 -43.53 0.77 20.27
C GLY A 2 -42.07 0.41 20.52
N ASN A 3 -41.65 -0.81 20.17
CA ASN A 3 -40.26 -1.26 20.30
C ASN A 3 -39.69 -1.51 18.92
N VAL A 4 -39.42 -0.42 18.20
CA VAL A 4 -38.80 -0.45 16.86
C VAL A 4 -37.44 0.23 16.96
N PHE A 5 -36.52 -0.41 17.66
CA PHE A 5 -35.09 -0.10 17.53
C PHE A 5 -34.42 -1.30 16.87
N VAL A 6 -34.67 -1.47 15.57
CA VAL A 6 -33.92 -2.41 14.73
C VAL A 6 -32.50 -1.86 14.64
N LYS A 7 -31.64 -2.28 15.56
CA LYS A 7 -30.20 -2.03 15.49
C LYS A 7 -29.72 -2.66 14.18
N LYS A 8 -29.32 -1.82 13.20
CA LYS A 8 -28.54 -2.27 12.05
C LYS A 8 -27.41 -3.18 12.55
N PRO A 9 -27.14 -4.32 11.89
CA PRO A 9 -26.08 -5.22 12.31
C PRO A 9 -24.77 -4.46 12.25
N LYS A 10 -24.27 -4.11 13.44
CA LYS A 10 -22.95 -3.48 13.59
C LYS A 10 -21.94 -4.46 13.01
N GLY A 11 -21.05 -3.96 12.14
CA GLY A 11 -19.99 -4.79 11.59
C GLY A 11 -19.17 -5.44 12.72
N ASN A 12 -18.50 -6.55 12.43
CA ASN A 12 -17.66 -7.25 13.41
C ASN A 12 -16.66 -6.30 14.11
N VAL A 13 -16.17 -5.30 13.38
CA VAL A 13 -15.27 -4.25 13.89
C VAL A 13 -15.96 -3.34 14.92
N ASP A 14 -17.15 -2.83 14.63
CA ASP A 14 -17.91 -1.97 15.56
C ASP A 14 -18.25 -2.69 16.86
N ARG A 15 -18.53 -4.00 16.78
CA ARG A 15 -18.77 -4.85 17.94
C ARG A 15 -17.50 -5.01 18.77
N ALA A 16 -16.34 -5.23 18.13
CA ALA A 16 -15.05 -5.30 18.80
C ALA A 16 -14.68 -3.97 19.48
N ILE A 17 -14.85 -2.83 18.79
CA ILE A 17 -14.64 -1.49 19.36
C ILE A 17 -15.53 -1.28 20.59
N LEU A 18 -16.81 -1.68 20.53
CA LEU A 18 -17.71 -1.56 21.66
C LEU A 18 -17.27 -2.41 22.86
N ALA A 19 -16.77 -3.63 22.61
CA ALA A 19 -16.24 -4.51 23.65
C ALA A 19 -15.01 -3.90 24.32
N LEU A 20 -14.04 -3.42 23.53
CA LEU A 20 -12.83 -2.74 24.03
C LEU A 20 -13.16 -1.48 24.82
N LYS A 21 -14.07 -0.62 24.33
CA LYS A 21 -14.55 0.55 25.07
C LYS A 21 -15.22 0.17 26.40
N THR A 22 -15.91 -0.96 26.44
CA THR A 22 -16.52 -1.48 27.67
C THR A 22 -15.47 -2.00 28.64
N GLN A 23 -14.45 -2.71 28.15
CA GLN A 23 -13.32 -3.17 28.95
C GLN A 23 -12.53 -2.01 29.54
N ARG A 24 -12.21 -0.98 28.74
CA ARG A 24 -11.57 0.26 29.20
C ARG A 24 -12.34 0.90 30.37
N ARG A 25 -13.67 1.03 30.23
CA ARG A 25 -14.53 1.58 31.31
C ARG A 25 -14.49 0.72 32.58
N LYS A 26 -14.48 -0.61 32.45
CA LYS A 26 -14.37 -1.53 33.60
C LYS A 26 -13.01 -1.40 34.29
N LEU A 27 -11.92 -1.37 33.51
CA LEU A 27 -10.56 -1.18 34.02
C LEU A 27 -10.39 0.17 34.72
N ALA A 28 -10.89 1.26 34.15
CA ALA A 28 -10.86 2.58 34.77
C ALA A 28 -11.64 2.62 36.10
N LYS A 29 -12.82 2.00 36.17
CA LYS A 29 -13.57 1.85 37.43
C LYS A 29 -12.80 1.02 38.45
N TYR A 30 -12.17 -0.06 38.03
CA TYR A 30 -11.36 -0.91 38.91
C TYR A 30 -10.14 -0.17 39.45
N LYS A 31 -9.42 0.56 38.59
CA LYS A 31 -8.32 1.46 38.98
C LYS A 31 -8.78 2.46 40.04
N LYS A 32 -9.91 3.15 39.84
CA LYS A 32 -10.45 4.10 40.83
C LYS A 32 -10.74 3.46 42.19
N LYS A 33 -11.30 2.24 42.19
CA LYS A 33 -11.54 1.47 43.43
C LYS A 33 -10.22 1.08 44.11
N LEU A 34 -9.25 0.64 43.33
CA LEU A 34 -7.91 0.29 43.82
C LEU A 34 -7.20 1.52 44.40
N ASP A 35 -7.41 2.69 43.79
CA ASP A 35 -6.82 3.95 44.24
C ASP A 35 -7.35 4.35 45.61
N ALA A 36 -8.66 4.25 45.81
CA ALA A 36 -9.30 4.45 47.12
C ALA A 36 -8.83 3.42 48.16
N ALA A 37 -8.72 2.14 47.77
CA ALA A 37 -8.24 1.09 48.66
C ALA A 37 -6.79 1.30 49.09
N ILE A 38 -5.92 1.78 48.19
CA ILE A 38 -4.53 2.13 48.53
C ILE A 38 -4.48 3.27 49.54
N GLU A 39 -5.35 4.28 49.40
CA GLU A 39 -5.36 5.40 50.35
C GLU A 39 -5.85 4.97 51.74
N ALA A 40 -6.87 4.11 51.81
CA ALA A 40 -7.30 3.49 53.07
C ALA A 40 -6.19 2.61 53.67
N GLU A 41 -5.49 1.83 52.85
CA GLU A 41 -4.39 0.96 53.29
C GLU A 41 -3.20 1.78 53.80
N LYS A 42 -2.92 2.96 53.24
CA LYS A 42 -1.88 3.86 53.79
C LYS A 42 -2.20 4.28 55.22
N GLN A 43 -3.47 4.54 55.52
CA GLN A 43 -3.87 4.88 56.88
C GLN A 43 -3.70 3.67 57.81
N ALA A 44 -4.17 2.49 57.41
CA ALA A 44 -3.97 1.24 58.16
C ALA A 44 -2.47 0.90 58.34
N ALA A 45 -1.64 1.18 57.34
CA ALA A 45 -0.19 1.00 57.41
C ALA A 45 0.47 1.91 58.45
N ARG A 46 -0.03 3.14 58.64
CA ARG A 46 0.44 4.03 59.73
C ARG A 46 0.14 3.44 61.09
N ASP A 47 -1.02 2.83 61.27
CA ASP A 47 -1.40 2.18 62.53
C ASP A 47 -0.57 0.90 62.78
N LEU A 48 -0.33 0.09 61.74
CA LEU A 48 0.57 -1.07 61.82
C LEU A 48 2.01 -0.69 62.16
N ILE A 49 2.48 0.49 61.73
CA ILE A 49 3.81 1.00 62.11
C ILE A 49 3.84 1.35 63.61
N ARG A 50 2.77 1.94 64.16
CA ARG A 50 2.63 2.20 65.60
C ARG A 50 2.65 0.91 66.41
N GLU A 51 2.05 -0.16 65.88
CA GLU A 51 2.09 -1.51 66.46
C GLU A 51 3.43 -2.26 66.25
N LYS A 52 4.47 -1.60 65.71
CA LYS A 52 5.78 -2.19 65.37
C LYS A 52 5.73 -3.33 64.34
N LYS A 53 4.65 -3.45 63.55
CA LYS A 53 4.45 -4.48 62.50
C LYS A 53 4.82 -3.94 61.10
N LYS A 54 6.02 -3.39 60.95
CA LYS A 54 6.49 -2.70 59.75
C LYS A 54 6.47 -3.58 58.48
N ASP A 55 6.90 -4.83 58.58
CA ASP A 55 7.02 -5.73 57.41
C ASP A 55 5.66 -6.07 56.80
N ARG A 56 4.64 -6.23 57.65
CA ARG A 56 3.25 -6.48 57.19
C ARG A 56 2.68 -5.28 56.46
N ALA A 57 2.92 -4.07 56.98
CA ALA A 57 2.49 -2.82 56.35
C ALA A 57 3.15 -2.64 54.96
N LEU A 58 4.46 -2.87 54.86
CA LEU A 58 5.21 -2.81 53.61
C LEU A 58 4.71 -3.82 52.58
N LEU A 59 4.47 -5.07 52.99
CA LEU A 59 4.01 -6.12 52.10
C LEU A 59 2.63 -5.80 51.51
N ALA A 60 1.69 -5.32 52.33
CA ALA A 60 0.35 -4.94 51.89
C ALA A 60 0.39 -3.81 50.86
N LEU A 61 1.14 -2.74 51.15
CA LEU A 61 1.30 -1.60 50.25
C LEU A 61 1.98 -2.02 48.93
N LYS A 62 3.03 -2.86 48.98
CA LYS A 62 3.74 -3.33 47.79
C LYS A 62 2.82 -4.16 46.88
N LYS A 63 2.04 -5.08 47.44
CA LYS A 63 1.07 -5.90 46.68
C LYS A 63 0.04 -5.02 45.96
N LYS A 64 -0.54 -4.04 46.66
CA LYS A 64 -1.53 -3.12 46.07
C LYS A 64 -0.92 -2.22 44.99
N LYS A 65 0.29 -1.72 45.20
CA LYS A 65 1.02 -0.92 44.20
C LYS A 65 1.30 -1.71 42.93
N GLU A 66 1.70 -2.96 43.05
CA GLU A 66 1.94 -3.82 41.88
C GLU A 66 0.65 -4.12 41.12
N THR A 67 -0.44 -4.42 41.82
CA THR A 67 -1.75 -4.59 41.18
C THR A 67 -2.17 -3.31 40.44
N ARG A 68 -1.89 -2.12 40.99
CA ARG A 68 -2.19 -0.84 40.31
C ARG A 68 -1.41 -0.73 39.01
N ARG A 69 -0.12 -1.02 39.05
CA ARG A 69 0.77 -0.97 37.87
C ARG A 69 0.28 -1.90 36.75
N ILE A 70 -0.10 -3.14 37.10
CA ILE A 70 -0.62 -4.11 36.12
C ILE A 70 -1.93 -3.60 35.49
N VAL A 71 -2.84 -3.05 36.29
CA VAL A 71 -4.12 -2.50 35.78
C VAL A 71 -3.88 -1.29 34.88
N GLU A 72 -2.91 -0.43 35.20
CA GLU A 72 -2.51 0.69 34.34
C GLU A 72 -1.94 0.20 33.01
N ALA A 73 -1.09 -0.83 33.02
CA ALA A 73 -0.57 -1.44 31.79
C ALA A 73 -1.69 -2.03 30.92
N TRP A 74 -2.65 -2.74 31.51
CA TRP A 74 -3.81 -3.25 30.76
C TRP A 74 -4.67 -2.13 30.17
N LEU A 75 -4.81 -1.00 30.87
CA LEU A 75 -5.57 0.14 30.38
C LEU A 75 -4.89 0.76 29.15
N VAL A 76 -3.58 0.98 29.21
CA VAL A 76 -2.77 1.45 28.07
C VAL A 76 -2.89 0.50 26.89
N ASN A 77 -2.78 -0.82 27.11
CA ASN A 77 -2.91 -1.81 26.04
C ASN A 77 -4.28 -1.73 25.34
N VAL A 78 -5.38 -1.58 26.09
CA VAL A 78 -6.72 -1.44 25.52
C VAL A 78 -6.87 -0.13 24.74
N GLU A 79 -6.24 0.96 25.21
CA GLU A 79 -6.24 2.23 24.50
C GLU A 79 -5.43 2.16 23.21
N GLN A 80 -4.27 1.50 23.22
CA GLN A 80 -3.46 1.25 22.02
C GLN A 80 -4.25 0.43 21.00
N GLN A 81 -4.89 -0.67 21.40
CA GLN A 81 -5.72 -1.48 20.50
C GLN A 81 -6.86 -0.68 19.86
N LEU A 82 -7.47 0.25 20.60
CA LEU A 82 -8.49 1.14 20.03
C LEU A 82 -7.89 2.09 18.99
N ALA A 83 -6.72 2.67 19.26
CA ALA A 83 -6.02 3.54 18.33
C ALA A 83 -5.59 2.78 17.06
N ASP A 84 -5.09 1.55 17.21
CA ASP A 84 -4.67 0.70 16.11
C ASP A 84 -5.85 0.34 15.19
N ILE A 85 -7.02 0.03 15.76
CA ILE A 85 -8.24 -0.22 14.99
C ILE A 85 -8.68 1.04 14.23
N GLU A 86 -8.62 2.21 14.86
CA GLU A 86 -8.95 3.48 14.21
C GLU A 86 -7.97 3.80 13.06
N LEU A 87 -6.68 3.53 13.26
CA LEU A 87 -5.66 3.68 12.22
C LEU A 87 -5.92 2.72 11.06
N ALA A 88 -6.15 1.42 11.34
CA ALA A 88 -6.47 0.42 10.33
C ALA A 88 -7.74 0.77 9.54
N SER A 89 -8.76 1.33 10.20
CA SER A 89 -9.97 1.81 9.52
C SER A 89 -9.68 2.95 8.54
N LYS A 90 -8.78 3.88 8.89
CA LYS A 90 -8.36 4.97 8.00
C LYS A 90 -7.50 4.44 6.84
N GLN A 91 -6.56 3.55 7.14
CA GLN A 91 -5.72 2.89 6.13
C GLN A 91 -6.55 2.12 5.11
N LYS A 92 -7.61 1.43 5.56
CA LYS A 92 -8.57 0.77 4.67
C LYS A 92 -9.21 1.76 3.70
N ALA A 93 -9.66 2.91 4.17
CA ALA A 93 -10.27 3.92 3.30
C ALA A 93 -9.27 4.47 2.28
N VAL A 94 -8.01 4.71 2.68
CA VAL A 94 -6.94 5.11 1.75
C VAL A 94 -6.69 4.02 0.71
N PHE A 95 -6.59 2.75 1.14
CA PHE A 95 -6.41 1.62 0.22
C PHE A 95 -7.56 1.48 -0.77
N GLU A 96 -8.80 1.66 -0.34
CA GLU A 96 -9.97 1.66 -1.24
C GLU A 96 -9.89 2.78 -2.29
N SER A 97 -9.41 3.97 -1.91
CA SER A 97 -9.20 5.07 -2.87
C SER A 97 -8.08 4.79 -3.87
N LEU A 98 -6.96 4.20 -3.42
CA LEU A 98 -5.86 3.78 -4.30
C LEU A 98 -6.32 2.69 -5.27
N LYS A 99 -7.12 1.74 -4.79
CA LYS A 99 -7.70 0.70 -5.65
C LYS A 99 -8.60 1.31 -6.72
N ALA A 100 -9.50 2.23 -6.35
CA ALA A 100 -10.37 2.93 -7.29
C ALA A 100 -9.55 3.72 -8.33
N GLY A 101 -8.49 4.41 -7.91
CA GLY A 101 -7.58 5.10 -8.82
C GLY A 101 -6.85 4.16 -9.79
N ASN A 102 -6.38 3.01 -9.31
CA ASN A 102 -5.76 1.98 -10.15
C ASN A 102 -6.75 1.37 -11.15
N ASP A 103 -8.00 1.13 -10.73
CA ASP A 103 -9.05 0.63 -11.61
C ASP A 103 -9.41 1.67 -12.68
N ALA A 104 -9.46 2.95 -12.33
CA ALA A 104 -9.64 4.05 -13.30
C ALA A 104 -8.46 4.16 -14.29
N MET A 105 -7.21 4.02 -13.81
CA MET A 105 -6.03 4.00 -14.69
C MET A 105 -6.05 2.83 -15.66
N LYS A 106 -6.52 1.65 -15.23
CA LYS A 106 -6.69 0.50 -16.13
C LYS A 106 -7.76 0.75 -17.19
N ALA A 107 -8.85 1.43 -16.84
CA ALA A 107 -9.88 1.81 -17.80
C ALA A 107 -9.29 2.77 -18.86
N ILE A 108 -8.60 3.83 -18.42
CA ILE A 108 -7.92 4.78 -19.32
C ILE A 108 -6.91 4.06 -20.22
N GLN A 109 -6.08 3.18 -19.66
CA GLN A 109 -5.09 2.43 -20.45
C GLN A 109 -5.77 1.54 -21.51
N SER A 110 -6.93 0.96 -21.19
CA SER A 110 -7.69 0.14 -22.14
C SER A 110 -8.25 0.98 -23.29
N GLU A 111 -8.75 2.18 -23.01
CA GLU A 111 -9.26 3.11 -24.02
C GLU A 111 -8.14 3.60 -24.95
N ILE A 112 -7.01 4.04 -24.37
CA ILE A 112 -5.83 4.48 -25.12
C ILE A 112 -5.29 3.34 -26.00
N ASN A 113 -5.20 2.12 -25.48
CA ASN A 113 -4.70 0.99 -26.28
C ASN A 113 -5.57 0.72 -27.52
N ILE A 114 -6.89 0.85 -27.44
CA ILE A 114 -7.78 0.63 -28.60
C ILE A 114 -7.59 1.75 -29.62
N GLU A 115 -7.60 3.01 -29.18
CA GLU A 115 -7.44 4.16 -30.09
C GLU A 115 -6.07 4.19 -30.77
N VAL A 116 -5.00 3.92 -30.03
CA VAL A 116 -3.63 3.90 -30.56
C VAL A 116 -3.40 2.70 -31.48
N VAL A 117 -3.94 1.52 -31.15
CA VAL A 117 -3.84 0.34 -32.04
C VAL A 117 -4.62 0.55 -33.32
N GLN A 118 -5.85 1.09 -33.25
CA GLN A 118 -6.67 1.36 -34.44
C GLN A 118 -5.96 2.36 -35.37
N LYS A 119 -5.48 3.47 -34.81
CA LYS A 119 -4.76 4.49 -35.59
C LYS A 119 -3.47 3.95 -36.23
N LEU A 120 -2.72 3.12 -35.51
CA LEU A 120 -1.51 2.50 -36.05
C LEU A 120 -1.83 1.47 -37.15
N MET A 121 -2.92 0.72 -37.02
CA MET A 121 -3.37 -0.21 -38.07
C MET A 121 -3.78 0.55 -39.34
N ASP A 122 -4.49 1.66 -39.19
CA ASP A 122 -4.91 2.51 -40.30
C ASP A 122 -3.67 3.14 -40.99
N GLU A 123 -2.74 3.71 -40.22
CA GLU A 123 -1.47 4.27 -40.75
C GLU A 123 -0.61 3.19 -41.44
N THR A 124 -0.58 1.96 -40.93
CA THR A 124 0.17 0.85 -41.54
C THR A 124 -0.50 0.34 -42.81
N ALA A 125 -1.84 0.29 -42.85
CA ALA A 125 -2.60 -0.10 -44.02
C ALA A 125 -2.45 0.93 -45.15
N GLU A 126 -2.49 2.22 -44.82
CA GLU A 126 -2.22 3.32 -45.76
C GLU A 126 -0.78 3.27 -46.28
N ALA A 127 0.21 3.08 -45.41
CA ALA A 127 1.61 2.95 -45.81
C ALA A 127 1.84 1.74 -46.74
N LYS A 128 1.16 0.62 -46.48
CA LYS A 128 1.21 -0.56 -47.35
C LYS A 128 0.54 -0.31 -48.69
N ALA A 129 -0.63 0.33 -48.72
CA ALA A 129 -1.31 0.69 -49.95
C ALA A 129 -0.44 1.61 -50.82
N TYR A 130 0.23 2.60 -50.21
CA TYR A 130 1.17 3.48 -50.90
C TYR A 130 2.40 2.71 -51.44
N GLN A 131 2.93 1.75 -50.68
CA GLN A 131 3.99 0.85 -51.17
C GLN A 131 3.52 -0.01 -52.35
N ASP A 132 2.32 -0.56 -52.28
CA ASP A 132 1.73 -1.39 -53.34
C ASP A 132 1.46 -0.56 -54.60
N GLU A 133 1.02 0.70 -54.47
CA GLU A 133 0.89 1.66 -55.57
C GLU A 133 2.24 2.00 -56.21
N ILE A 134 3.28 2.26 -55.40
CA ILE A 134 4.64 2.45 -55.90
C ILE A 134 5.11 1.20 -56.64
N HIS A 135 4.88 0.01 -56.08
CA HIS A 135 5.25 -1.26 -56.72
C HIS A 135 4.47 -1.51 -58.01
N ALA A 136 3.20 -1.13 -58.10
CA ALA A 136 2.41 -1.24 -59.32
C ALA A 136 2.90 -0.27 -60.39
N ILE A 137 3.21 0.97 -60.03
CA ILE A 137 3.78 1.96 -60.96
C ILE A 137 5.17 1.51 -61.43
N LEU A 138 6.02 1.03 -60.52
CA LEU A 138 7.35 0.50 -60.87
C LEU A 138 7.26 -0.79 -61.69
N GLY A 139 6.29 -1.66 -61.39
CA GLY A 139 6.03 -2.88 -62.17
C GLY A 139 5.51 -2.59 -63.57
N GLU A 140 4.63 -1.59 -63.74
CA GLU A 140 4.20 -1.10 -65.07
C GLU A 140 5.35 -0.43 -65.85
N ILE A 141 6.29 0.21 -65.14
CA ILE A 141 7.50 0.79 -65.76
C ILE A 141 8.44 -0.33 -66.22
N ASP A 142 8.62 -1.40 -65.44
CA ASP A 142 9.38 -2.58 -65.83
C ASP A 142 8.72 -3.35 -66.99
N GLU A 143 7.39 -3.46 -67.03
CA GLU A 143 6.67 -4.14 -68.12
C GLU A 143 6.75 -3.38 -69.47
N LYS A 144 6.96 -2.06 -69.45
CA LYS A 144 7.08 -1.23 -70.66
C LYS A 144 8.51 -1.04 -71.15
N LEU A 145 9.51 -1.39 -70.34
CA LEU A 145 10.91 -1.41 -70.74
C LEU A 145 11.40 -2.86 -70.75
N ASP A 146 11.28 -3.50 -71.92
CA ASP A 146 11.99 -4.75 -72.23
C ASP A 146 13.50 -4.43 -72.31
N LEU A 147 14.10 -4.24 -71.14
CA LEU A 147 15.52 -3.96 -70.97
C LEU A 147 16.28 -5.29 -71.07
N PRO A 148 17.33 -5.37 -71.90
CA PRO A 148 18.12 -6.58 -72.00
C PRO A 148 18.77 -6.90 -70.65
N ASP A 149 18.72 -8.18 -70.28
CA ASP A 149 19.27 -8.75 -69.06
C ASP A 149 20.74 -8.32 -68.88
N VAL A 150 20.99 -7.35 -67.98
CA VAL A 150 22.34 -6.87 -67.68
C VAL A 150 22.94 -7.86 -66.69
N PRO A 151 24.05 -8.56 -67.02
CA PRO A 151 24.64 -9.53 -66.13
C PRO A 151 25.06 -8.82 -64.82
N THR A 152 24.45 -9.25 -63.72
CA THR A 152 24.78 -8.83 -62.36
C THR A 152 26.16 -9.38 -61.98
N LYS A 153 27.20 -8.71 -62.45
CA LYS A 153 28.54 -8.86 -61.86
C LYS A 153 28.55 -8.08 -60.57
N ALA A 154 28.37 -8.77 -59.45
CA ALA A 154 28.64 -8.21 -58.13
C ALA A 154 30.08 -7.65 -58.11
N PRO A 155 30.29 -6.35 -57.82
CA PRO A 155 31.62 -5.88 -57.49
C PRO A 155 32.01 -6.50 -56.14
N VAL A 156 33.09 -7.27 -56.17
CA VAL A 156 33.81 -7.77 -55.00
C VAL A 156 34.16 -6.58 -54.12
N ILE A 157 33.60 -6.53 -52.92
CA ILE A 157 34.03 -5.59 -51.89
C ILE A 157 35.34 -6.16 -51.33
N SER A 158 36.46 -5.56 -51.76
CA SER A 158 37.73 -5.67 -51.04
C SER A 158 37.64 -4.83 -49.77
N ASP A 159 37.97 -5.45 -48.64
CA ASP A 159 38.06 -4.86 -47.31
C ASP A 159 38.87 -3.54 -47.30
N ALA A 160 38.30 -2.49 -46.71
CA ALA A 160 39.03 -1.41 -46.00
C ALA A 160 38.04 -0.44 -45.32
N ASP A 161 37.89 -0.65 -44.00
CA ASP A 161 37.82 0.37 -42.93
C ASP A 161 36.82 1.54 -43.02
N ALA A 162 35.69 1.40 -42.30
CA ALA A 162 35.14 2.46 -41.44
C ALA A 162 34.04 1.90 -40.50
N GLU A 163 34.43 1.40 -39.32
CA GLU A 163 33.50 1.26 -38.21
C GLU A 163 33.03 2.66 -37.75
N VAL A 164 31.74 2.97 -37.90
CA VAL A 164 31.12 4.10 -37.20
C VAL A 164 30.27 3.54 -36.05
N PRO A 165 30.68 3.73 -34.78
CA PRO A 165 29.97 3.17 -33.65
C PRO A 165 28.70 3.98 -33.36
N ILE A 166 27.53 3.36 -33.54
CA ILE A 166 26.26 3.90 -33.06
C ILE A 166 26.22 3.74 -31.54
N LYS A 167 26.42 4.84 -30.81
CA LYS A 167 26.21 4.91 -29.36
C LYS A 167 24.72 4.81 -29.04
N THR A 168 24.26 3.62 -28.65
CA THR A 168 22.97 3.45 -27.97
C THR A 168 23.09 4.03 -26.56
N LYS A 169 22.58 5.24 -26.35
CA LYS A 169 22.53 5.87 -25.02
C LYS A 169 21.37 5.26 -24.23
N VAL A 170 21.67 4.18 -23.51
CA VAL A 170 20.80 3.61 -22.48
C VAL A 170 20.73 4.63 -21.33
N MET A 171 19.57 5.23 -21.10
CA MET A 171 19.30 6.07 -19.94
C MET A 171 18.33 5.33 -19.01
N GLU A 172 18.74 4.21 -18.44
CA GLU A 172 17.98 3.49 -17.42
C GLU A 172 18.88 2.89 -16.34
N GLU A 173 19.63 3.73 -15.60
CA GLU A 173 20.23 3.27 -14.33
C GLU A 173 20.10 4.26 -13.15
N GLY A 174 19.48 5.43 -13.34
CA GLY A 174 19.30 6.41 -12.26
C GLY A 174 18.09 6.15 -11.36
N THR A 175 16.97 5.67 -11.92
CA THR A 175 15.68 5.66 -11.21
C THR A 175 15.48 4.41 -10.35
N ILE A 176 16.11 3.28 -10.71
CA ILE A 176 15.90 1.99 -10.03
C ILE A 176 16.64 1.92 -8.68
N ARG A 177 17.76 2.65 -8.51
CA ARG A 177 18.47 2.70 -7.21
C ARG A 177 17.72 3.45 -6.11
N SER A 178 16.82 4.38 -6.45
CA SER A 178 16.05 5.11 -5.44
C SER A 178 14.98 4.27 -4.76
N LEU A 179 14.52 3.18 -5.39
CA LEU A 179 13.45 2.35 -4.83
C LEU A 179 13.97 1.28 -3.86
N ASN A 180 15.19 0.78 -4.06
CA ASN A 180 15.75 -0.26 -3.17
C ASN A 180 16.22 0.26 -1.79
N ASN A 181 16.45 1.56 -1.64
CA ASN A 181 16.79 2.16 -0.34
C ASN A 181 15.57 2.52 0.53
N ILE A 182 14.35 2.43 -0.01
CA ILE A 182 13.11 2.68 0.76
C ILE A 182 12.50 1.38 1.29
N VAL A 183 12.82 0.23 0.69
CA VAL A 183 12.28 -1.08 1.10
C VAL A 183 13.12 -1.77 2.18
N ASN A 184 14.37 -1.36 2.41
CA ASN A 184 15.28 -1.98 3.38
C ASN A 184 15.71 -1.05 4.54
N ALA A 185 14.90 -0.05 4.90
CA ALA A 185 15.08 0.79 6.09
C ALA A 185 13.97 0.53 7.12
#